data_AF-W1YTG4-F1
#
_entry.id   AF-W1YTG4-F1
#
_cell.length_a   1.000
_cell.length_b   1.000
_cell.length_c   1.000
_cell.angle_alpha   90.00
_cell.angle_beta   90.00
_cell.angle_gamma   90.00
#
_symmetry.space_group_name_H-M   'P 1'
#
loop_
_entity.id
_entity.type
_entity.pdbx_description
1 polymer ?
#
loop_
_entity_poly.entity_id
_entity_poly.type
_entity_poly.pdbx_seq_one_letter_code
_entity_poly.pdbx_strand_id
1 'polypeptide(L)' 'QFLILAFVVFLMVRALAKMMKNAKEEEAAEAPTTKECPFCKTEIHIDAVKCPNCTADLK' A
#
# COMPACT_ATOMS: atom_id res chain seq x y z
N GLN A 1 -9.93 -31.45 -25.05
CA GLN A 1 -8.74 -31.67 -24.19
C GLN A 1 -8.07 -30.35 -23.76
N PHE A 2 -7.68 -29.47 -24.71
CA PHE A 2 -6.90 -28.26 -24.40
C PHE A 2 -7.63 -27.25 -23.48
N LEU A 3 -8.96 -27.14 -23.59
CA LEU A 3 -9.77 -26.25 -22.75
C LEU A 3 -9.73 -26.62 -21.27
N ILE A 4 -9.65 -27.92 -20.94
CA ILE A 4 -9.58 -28.38 -19.55
C ILE A 4 -8.23 -28.01 -18.94
N LEU A 5 -7.14 -28.17 -19.71
CA LEU A 5 -5.79 -27.77 -19.27
C LEU A 5 -5.69 -26.26 -19.07
N ALA A 6 -6.21 -25.46 -20.02
CA ALA A 6 -6.25 -24.01 -19.89
C ALA A 6 -7.07 -23.55 -18.68
N PHE A 7 -8.20 -24.22 -18.41
CA PHE A 7 -9.04 -23.92 -17.26
C PHE A 7 -8.34 -24.22 -15.93
N VAL A 8 -7.64 -25.36 -15.82
CA VAL A 8 -6.89 -25.71 -14.61
C VAL A 8 -5.72 -24.75 -14.37
N VAL A 9 -4.96 -24.39 -15.40
CA VAL A 9 -3.86 -23.41 -15.30
C VAL A 9 -4.41 -22.03 -14.90
N PHE A 10 -5.53 -21.60 -15.50
CA PHE A 10 -6.18 -20.33 -15.15
C PHE A 10 -6.63 -20.30 -13.68
N LEU A 11 -7.20 -21.39 -13.17
CA LEU A 11 -7.59 -21.49 -11.76
C LEU A 11 -6.38 -21.45 -10.82
N MET A 12 -5.27 -22.10 -11.16
CA MET A 12 -4.01 -22.01 -10.39
C MET A 12 -3.47 -20.59 -10.34
N VAL A 13 -3.36 -19.91 -11.48
CA VAL A 13 -2.86 -18.53 -11.54
C VAL A 13 -3.78 -17.59 -10.76
N ARG A 14 -5.10 -17.75 -10.86
CA ARG A 14 -6.08 -16.95 -10.12
C ARG A 14 -6.00 -17.19 -8.61
N ALA A 15 -5.77 -18.42 -8.16
CA ALA A 15 -5.61 -18.74 -6.74
C ALA A 15 -4.33 -18.11 -6.15
N LEU A 16 -3.21 -18.20 -6.88
CA LEU A 16 -1.94 -17.58 -6.48
C LEU A 16 -2.04 -16.05 -6.44
N ALA A 17 -2.66 -15.45 -7.46
CA ALA A 17 -2.88 -14.00 -7.50
C ALA A 17 -3.79 -13.52 -6.35
N LYS A 18 -4.77 -14.33 -5.92
CA LYS A 18 -5.61 -14.03 -4.77
C LYS A 18 -4.81 -14.13 -3.46
N MET A 19 -4.06 -15.20 -3.24
CA MET A 19 -3.22 -15.32 -2.03
C MET A 19 -2.18 -14.21 -1.91
N MET A 20 -1.51 -13.83 -3.01
CA MET A 20 -0.55 -12.70 -2.99
C MET A 20 -1.23 -11.36 -2.71
N LYS A 21 -2.46 -11.14 -3.21
CA LYS A 21 -3.22 -9.92 -2.88
C LYS A 21 -3.54 -9.85 -1.38
N ASN A 22 -3.96 -10.96 -0.79
CA ASN A 22 -4.29 -11.02 0.62
C ASN A 22 -3.05 -10.74 1.51
N ALA A 23 -1.88 -11.30 1.16
CA ALA A 23 -0.63 -11.03 1.86
C ALA A 23 -0.16 -9.57 1.72
N LYS A 24 -0.42 -8.95 0.57
CA LYS A 24 -0.10 -7.53 0.32
C LYS A 24 -1.10 -6.55 0.96
N GLU A 25 -2.32 -7.01 1.22
CA GLU A 25 -3.36 -6.24 1.89
C GLU A 25 -3.14 -6.15 3.41
N GLU A 26 -2.47 -7.15 4.02
CA GLU A 26 -1.99 -7.07 5.41
C GLU A 26 -0.88 -6.01 5.59
N GLU A 27 0.01 -5.81 4.59
CA GLU A 27 0.98 -4.69 4.60
C GLU A 27 0.31 -3.33 4.32
N ALA A 28 -0.76 -3.29 3.52
CA ALA A 28 -1.50 -2.06 3.23
C ALA A 28 -2.42 -1.62 4.39
N ALA A 29 -2.67 -2.50 5.36
CA ALA A 29 -3.40 -2.21 6.59
C ALA A 29 -2.51 -1.61 7.69
N GLU A 30 -1.19 -1.45 7.44
CA GLU A 30 -0.39 -0.52 8.22
C GLU A 30 -0.85 0.89 7.88
N ALA A 31 -1.71 1.41 8.75
CA ALA A 31 -2.30 2.74 8.68
C ALA A 31 -1.34 3.77 8.07
N PRO A 32 -1.82 4.68 7.20
CA PRO A 32 -0.96 5.66 6.52
C PRO A 32 -0.10 6.38 7.57
N THR A 33 1.18 6.01 7.63
CA THR A 33 2.15 6.55 8.58
C THR A 33 2.59 7.95 8.18
N THR A 34 2.15 8.41 7.01
CA THR A 34 2.49 9.68 6.39
C THR A 34 1.27 10.60 6.30
N LYS A 35 1.48 11.88 6.60
CA LYS A 35 0.57 13.00 6.37
C LYS A 35 1.26 14.03 5.48
N GLU A 36 0.50 14.78 4.69
CA GLU A 36 1.06 15.90 3.93
C GLU A 36 1.20 17.15 4.82
N CYS A 37 2.36 17.80 4.73
CA CYS A 37 2.60 19.07 5.41
C CYS A 37 1.77 20.21 4.76
N PRO A 38 0.93 20.97 5.50
CA PRO A 38 0.07 22.02 4.94
C PRO A 38 0.85 23.20 4.33
N PHE A 39 2.10 23.42 4.75
CA PHE A 39 2.93 24.53 4.27
C PHE A 39 3.70 24.19 2.99
N CYS A 40 4.46 23.09 3.00
CA CYS A 40 5.34 22.72 1.88
C CYS A 40 4.88 21.50 1.08
N LYS A 41 3.73 20.91 1.43
CA LYS A 41 3.13 19.73 0.76
C LYS A 41 4.05 18.52 0.66
N THR A 42 5.00 18.44 1.58
CA THR A 42 5.91 17.29 1.68
C THR A 42 5.28 16.22 2.55
N GLU A 43 5.41 14.96 2.15
CA GLU A 43 5.02 13.81 2.96
C GLU A 43 5.91 13.70 4.18
N ILE A 44 5.31 13.66 5.36
CA ILE A 44 5.98 13.65 6.66
C ILE A 44 5.26 12.67 7.59
N HIS A 45 5.93 12.24 8.67
CA HIS A 45 5.33 11.32 9.63
C HIS A 45 4.07 11.90 10.29
N ILE A 46 3.06 11.07 10.58
CA ILE A 46 1.77 11.52 11.14
C ILE A 46 1.91 12.22 12.49
N ASP A 47 2.89 11.82 13.29
CA ASP A 47 3.20 12.42 14.60
C ASP A 47 4.18 13.61 14.54
N ALA A 48 4.58 14.06 13.35
CA ALA A 48 5.48 15.19 13.22
C ALA A 48 4.83 16.48 13.76
N VAL A 49 5.41 17.03 14.83
CA VAL A 49 5.05 18.34 15.42
C VAL A 49 5.74 19.48 14.68
N LYS A 50 6.85 19.20 13.98
CA LYS A 50 7.61 20.16 13.19
C LYS A 50 8.02 19.54 11.86
N CYS A 51 7.87 20.26 10.76
CA CYS A 51 8.23 19.78 9.43
C CYS A 51 9.77 19.75 9.26
N PRO A 52 10.41 18.65 8.84
CA PRO A 52 11.84 18.60 8.58
C PRO A 52 12.25 19.39 7.32
N ASN A 53 11.35 19.55 6.35
CA ASN A 53 11.67 20.20 5.08
C ASN A 53 11.54 21.73 5.15
N CYS A 54 10.45 22.23 5.73
CA CYS A 54 10.18 23.67 5.81
C CYS A 54 10.27 24.26 7.22
N THR A 55 10.66 23.46 8.22
CA THR A 55 10.79 23.86 9.64
C THR A 55 9.55 24.50 10.27
N ALA A 56 8.41 24.47 9.59
CA ALA A 56 7.13 24.95 10.11
C ALA A 56 6.65 24.08 11.27
N ASP A 57 6.08 24.71 12.30
CA ASP A 57 5.38 24.02 13.37
C ASP A 57 4.01 23.55 12.86
N LEU A 58 3.74 22.26 13.05
CA LEU A 58 2.59 21.50 12.54
C LEU A 58 1.63 21.09 13.66
N LYS A 59 1.78 21.73 14.81
CA LYS A 59 1.03 21.48 16.03
C LYS A 59 -0.48 21.72 15.85
#